data_AF-A0A4Q5P393-F1
#
_entry.id   AF-A0A4Q5P393-F1
#
_cell.length_a   1.000
_cell.length_b   1.000
_cell.length_c   1.000
_cell.angle_alpha   90.00
_cell.angle_beta   90.00
_cell.angle_gamma   90.00
#
_symmetry.space_group_name_H-M   'P 1'
#
loop_
_entity.id
_entity.type
_entity.pdbx_description
1 polymer ?
#
loop_
_entity_poly.entity_id
_entity_poly.type
_entity_poly.pdbx_seq_one_letter_code
_entity_poly.pdbx_strand_id
1 'polypeptide(L)'
;MITAAAAEVFGAIETSAIADRHAAARALTVVRDGVITGEGPTTRGRIHFSRALDADDAAWCARILGASALASQPVSRDEAEALFAINEAARERSDGGRFDDLFAKAVVHHAASASGLPVPPRDVALSPEVAIESWAPTKAVGVNIEVLEWIASQMRAKRVSNATIMTLLAAVVGAATLPLAQLPNVFDIGM
;
A
#
# COMPACT_ATOMS: atom_id res chain seq x y z
N MET A 1 12.04 -29.67 -5.58
CA MET A 1 11.50 -29.58 -6.95
C MET A 1 10.61 -28.35 -7.03
N ILE A 2 11.18 -27.23 -7.47
CA ILE A 2 10.43 -25.98 -7.69
C ILE A 2 9.77 -26.16 -9.05
N THR A 3 8.44 -26.28 -9.06
CA THR A 3 7.67 -26.61 -10.26
C THR A 3 7.62 -25.41 -11.20
N ALA A 4 8.05 -25.64 -12.44
CA ALA A 4 8.08 -24.73 -13.58
C ALA A 4 6.71 -24.11 -13.98
N ALA A 5 5.62 -24.43 -13.27
CA ALA A 5 4.27 -23.92 -13.51
C ALA A 5 3.97 -22.57 -12.81
N ALA A 6 4.83 -22.10 -11.91
CA ALA A 6 4.63 -20.86 -11.14
C ALA A 6 5.11 -19.58 -11.85
N ALA A 7 5.60 -19.66 -13.10
CA ALA A 7 6.33 -18.55 -13.73
C ALA A 7 5.72 -18.01 -15.04
N GLU A 8 4.89 -18.76 -15.77
CA GLU A 8 4.54 -18.40 -17.16
C GLU A 8 3.13 -17.82 -17.40
N VAL A 9 2.21 -17.78 -16.43
CA VAL A 9 0.77 -17.46 -16.71
C VAL A 9 0.26 -16.18 -15.99
N PHE A 10 1.12 -15.43 -15.28
CA PHE A 10 0.78 -14.14 -14.64
C PHE A 10 0.70 -12.94 -15.62
N GLY A 11 0.37 -13.20 -16.88
CA GLY A 11 0.62 -12.29 -17.98
C GLY A 11 -0.46 -11.23 -18.18
N ALA A 12 -0.05 -9.97 -18.09
CA ALA A 12 -0.56 -8.77 -18.78
C ALA A 12 -1.48 -7.82 -18.00
N ILE A 13 -0.94 -7.13 -16.98
CA ILE A 13 -0.42 -5.80 -17.29
C ILE A 13 1.05 -6.04 -17.56
N GLU A 14 1.47 -5.84 -18.80
CA GLU A 14 2.88 -5.81 -19.14
C GLU A 14 3.51 -4.72 -18.27
N THR A 15 4.30 -5.08 -17.26
CA THR A 15 5.06 -4.09 -16.49
C THR A 15 6.01 -3.29 -17.40
N SER A 16 6.33 -3.82 -18.59
CA SER A 16 6.97 -3.12 -19.72
C SER A 16 6.16 -1.95 -20.27
N ALA A 17 4.83 -1.92 -20.10
CA ALA A 17 3.96 -0.80 -20.49
C ALA A 17 3.90 0.31 -19.42
N ILE A 18 4.46 0.07 -18.23
CA ILE A 18 4.56 1.10 -17.18
C ILE A 18 5.76 1.99 -17.51
N ALA A 19 5.49 3.04 -18.27
CA ALA A 19 6.51 4.01 -18.68
C ALA A 19 6.79 5.08 -17.61
N ASP A 20 5.80 5.39 -16.78
CA ASP A 20 5.87 6.47 -15.78
C ASP A 20 4.96 6.21 -14.57
N ARG A 21 5.08 7.07 -13.55
CA ARG A 21 4.30 6.98 -12.29
C ARG A 21 2.80 7.13 -12.50
N HIS A 22 2.36 7.82 -13.56
CA HIS A 22 0.95 7.97 -13.87
C HIS A 22 0.38 6.68 -14.50
N ALA A 23 1.16 6.00 -15.35
CA ALA A 23 0.83 4.67 -15.85
C ALA A 23 0.76 3.65 -14.70
N ALA A 24 1.64 3.76 -13.72
CA ALA A 24 1.60 2.93 -12.51
C ALA A 24 0.32 3.15 -11.69
N ALA A 25 -0.06 4.41 -11.43
CA ALA A 25 -1.30 4.73 -10.73
C ALA A 25 -2.56 4.23 -11.47
N ARG A 26 -2.60 4.35 -12.80
CA ARG A 26 -3.68 3.76 -13.62
C ARG A 26 -3.70 2.24 -13.54
N ALA A 27 -2.54 1.59 -13.56
CA ALA A 27 -2.45 0.14 -13.42
C ALA A 27 -2.96 -0.33 -12.04
N LEU A 28 -2.64 0.39 -10.95
CA LEU A 28 -3.21 0.13 -9.62
C LEU A 28 -4.73 0.31 -9.58
N THR A 29 -5.27 1.25 -10.35
CA THR A 29 -6.72 1.42 -10.49
C THR A 29 -7.38 0.20 -11.12
N VAL A 30 -6.73 -0.47 -12.07
CA VAL A 30 -7.20 -1.75 -12.62
C VAL A 30 -7.21 -2.84 -11.55
N VAL A 31 -6.22 -2.87 -10.66
CA VAL A 31 -6.21 -3.81 -9.52
C VAL A 31 -7.39 -3.55 -8.59
N ARG A 32 -7.63 -2.28 -8.24
CA ARG A 32 -8.81 -1.88 -7.45
C ARG A 32 -10.10 -2.35 -8.08
N ASP A 33 -10.27 -2.14 -9.38
CA ASP A 33 -11.50 -2.52 -10.08
C ASP A 33 -11.70 -4.04 -10.04
N GLY A 34 -10.63 -4.82 -10.23
CA GLY A 34 -10.64 -6.28 -10.05
C GLY A 34 -11.00 -6.73 -8.63
N VAL A 35 -10.49 -6.04 -7.60
CA VAL A 35 -10.88 -6.27 -6.20
C VAL A 35 -12.37 -5.97 -5.99
N ILE A 36 -12.91 -4.90 -6.59
CA ILE A 36 -14.32 -4.53 -6.45
C ILE A 36 -15.23 -5.56 -7.11
N THR A 37 -14.93 -5.95 -8.35
CA THR A 37 -15.81 -6.81 -9.16
C THR A 37 -15.63 -8.30 -8.83
N GLY A 38 -14.46 -8.72 -8.36
CA GLY A 38 -14.08 -10.14 -8.36
C GLY A 38 -13.72 -10.66 -9.76
N GLU A 39 -13.69 -9.78 -10.76
CA GLU A 39 -13.47 -10.12 -12.17
C GLU A 39 -12.46 -9.16 -12.78
N GLY A 40 -11.50 -9.66 -13.56
CA GLY A 40 -10.58 -8.78 -14.26
C GLY A 40 -9.27 -9.45 -14.62
N PRO A 41 -8.30 -8.68 -15.14
CA PRO A 41 -7.01 -9.25 -15.49
C PRO A 41 -6.29 -9.84 -14.26
N THR A 42 -6.56 -9.33 -13.04
CA THR A 42 -6.02 -9.85 -11.77
C THR A 42 -6.53 -11.27 -11.44
N THR A 43 -7.71 -11.63 -11.95
CA THR A 43 -8.45 -12.83 -11.53
C THR A 43 -8.39 -13.98 -12.55
N ARG A 44 -7.69 -13.83 -13.69
CA ARG A 44 -7.42 -14.81 -14.77
C ARG A 44 -7.71 -16.30 -14.47
N GLY A 45 -8.98 -16.69 -14.51
CA GLY A 45 -9.42 -18.09 -14.36
C GLY A 45 -9.40 -18.65 -12.92
N ARG A 46 -9.12 -17.81 -11.92
CA ARG A 46 -9.21 -18.13 -10.50
C ARG A 46 -10.57 -17.69 -9.95
N ILE A 47 -11.09 -18.40 -8.96
CA ILE A 47 -12.28 -17.95 -8.22
C ILE A 47 -11.83 -16.79 -7.33
N HIS A 48 -12.25 -15.59 -7.69
CA HIS A 48 -11.94 -14.38 -6.95
C HIS A 48 -13.26 -13.71 -6.56
N PHE A 49 -13.45 -13.47 -5.28
CA PHE A 49 -14.70 -12.92 -4.78
C PHE A 49 -14.67 -11.39 -4.84
N SER A 50 -15.85 -10.79 -5.00
CA SER A 50 -16.00 -9.35 -4.88
C SER A 50 -15.52 -8.89 -3.50
N ARG A 51 -14.75 -7.81 -3.47
CA ARG A 51 -14.12 -7.21 -2.28
C ARG A 51 -13.06 -8.09 -1.61
N ALA A 52 -12.64 -9.21 -2.20
CA ALA A 52 -11.49 -9.96 -1.71
C ALA A 52 -10.19 -9.35 -2.21
N LEU A 53 -9.13 -9.40 -1.41
CA LEU A 53 -7.77 -9.12 -1.84
C LEU A 53 -6.86 -10.25 -1.36
N ASP A 54 -6.24 -10.93 -2.32
CA ASP A 54 -5.41 -12.11 -2.10
C ASP A 54 -3.91 -11.81 -2.27
N ALA A 55 -3.10 -12.86 -2.07
CA ALA A 55 -1.65 -12.75 -2.19
C ALA A 55 -1.16 -12.34 -3.59
N ASP A 56 -1.90 -12.71 -4.64
CA ASP A 56 -1.55 -12.42 -6.02
C ASP A 56 -1.90 -10.96 -6.38
N ASP A 57 -2.99 -10.40 -5.85
CA ASP A 57 -3.29 -8.96 -5.97
C ASP A 57 -2.23 -8.11 -5.27
N ALA A 58 -1.78 -8.54 -4.08
CA ALA A 58 -0.70 -7.90 -3.35
C ALA A 58 0.61 -7.95 -4.16
N ALA A 59 0.94 -9.11 -4.71
CA ALA A 59 2.12 -9.29 -5.57
C ALA A 59 2.03 -8.43 -6.84
N TRP A 60 0.83 -8.27 -7.40
CA TRP A 60 0.59 -7.38 -8.53
C TRP A 60 0.83 -5.92 -8.22
N CYS A 61 0.34 -5.43 -7.08
CA CYS A 61 0.64 -4.07 -6.62
C CYS A 61 2.15 -3.87 -6.49
N ALA A 62 2.86 -4.83 -5.89
CA ALA A 62 4.32 -4.78 -5.74
C ALA A 62 5.03 -4.74 -7.11
N ARG A 63 4.58 -5.54 -8.08
CA ARG A 63 5.14 -5.55 -9.44
C ARG A 63 4.92 -4.25 -10.19
N ILE A 64 3.74 -3.65 -10.07
CA ILE A 64 3.43 -2.36 -10.69
C ILE A 64 4.33 -1.27 -10.11
N LEU A 65 4.44 -1.22 -8.78
CA LEU A 65 5.29 -0.25 -8.08
C LEU A 65 6.78 -0.53 -8.26
N GLY A 66 7.19 -1.76 -8.55
CA GLY A 66 8.58 -2.17 -8.78
C GLY A 66 9.01 -2.11 -10.26
N ALA A 67 8.20 -1.54 -11.15
CA ALA A 67 8.56 -1.46 -12.56
C ALA A 67 9.88 -0.69 -12.76
N SER A 68 10.76 -1.21 -13.62
CA SER A 68 12.13 -0.70 -13.80
C SER A 68 12.18 0.77 -14.22
N ALA A 69 11.21 1.22 -15.02
CA ALA A 69 11.08 2.63 -15.44
C ALA A 69 10.87 3.59 -14.24
N LEU A 70 10.41 3.07 -13.11
CA LEU A 70 10.14 3.83 -11.90
C LEU A 70 11.28 3.79 -10.89
N ALA A 71 12.29 2.94 -11.06
CA ALA A 71 13.30 2.64 -10.03
C ALA A 71 13.99 3.88 -9.45
N SER A 72 14.25 4.89 -10.30
CA SER A 72 14.88 6.16 -9.92
C SER A 72 13.92 7.24 -9.41
N GLN A 73 12.62 6.97 -9.39
CA GLN A 73 11.59 7.94 -9.03
C GLN A 73 10.92 7.55 -7.71
N PRO A 74 10.72 8.49 -6.77
CA PRO A 74 10.00 8.19 -5.55
C PRO A 74 8.52 7.92 -5.83
N VAL A 75 7.88 7.21 -4.90
CA VAL A 75 6.43 6.93 -4.96
C VAL A 75 5.68 8.26 -5.07
N SER A 76 4.83 8.38 -6.09
CA SER A 76 3.99 9.56 -6.28
C SER A 76 2.80 9.57 -5.33
N ARG A 77 2.18 10.74 -5.18
CA ARG A 77 0.93 10.88 -4.46
C ARG A 77 -0.17 10.03 -5.10
N ASP A 78 -0.29 10.07 -6.44
CA ASP A 78 -1.30 9.31 -7.18
C ASP A 78 -1.17 7.79 -6.98
N GLU A 79 0.06 7.28 -6.93
CA GLU A 79 0.33 5.87 -6.62
C GLU A 79 -0.12 5.52 -5.20
N ALA A 80 0.20 6.36 -4.21
CA ALA A 80 -0.22 6.17 -2.83
C ALA A 80 -1.75 6.26 -2.67
N GLU A 81 -2.41 7.22 -3.33
CA GLU A 81 -3.87 7.35 -3.33
C GLU A 81 -4.57 6.14 -3.98
N ALA A 82 -3.98 5.57 -5.03
CA ALA A 82 -4.48 4.33 -5.63
C ALA A 82 -4.41 3.15 -4.64
N LEU A 83 -3.34 3.03 -3.85
CA LEU A 83 -3.24 2.02 -2.80
C LEU A 83 -4.26 2.24 -1.69
N PHE A 84 -4.50 3.48 -1.26
CA PHE A 84 -5.60 3.79 -0.34
C PHE A 84 -6.96 3.31 -0.88
N ALA A 85 -7.22 3.51 -2.18
CA ALA A 85 -8.46 3.07 -2.81
C ALA A 85 -8.57 1.54 -2.90
N ILE A 86 -7.47 0.82 -3.15
CA ILE A 86 -7.45 -0.65 -3.11
C ILE A 86 -7.74 -1.14 -1.68
N ASN A 87 -7.09 -0.56 -0.68
CA ASN A 87 -7.31 -0.90 0.73
C ASN A 87 -8.77 -0.70 1.14
N GLU A 88 -9.40 0.39 0.67
CA GLU A 88 -10.81 0.68 0.94
C GLU A 88 -11.76 -0.32 0.26
N ALA A 89 -11.42 -0.76 -0.96
CA ALA A 89 -12.20 -1.72 -1.71
C ALA A 89 -12.11 -3.14 -1.13
N ALA A 90 -10.97 -3.52 -0.56
CA ALA A 90 -10.74 -4.83 0.03
C ALA A 90 -11.46 -4.97 1.39
N ARG A 91 -12.57 -5.71 1.42
CA ARG A 91 -13.30 -6.05 2.67
C ARG A 91 -12.90 -7.42 3.22
N GLU A 92 -12.47 -8.32 2.36
CA GLU A 92 -12.01 -9.66 2.72
C GLU A 92 -10.53 -9.78 2.37
N ARG A 93 -9.71 -10.27 3.31
CA ARG A 93 -8.25 -10.29 3.20
C ARG A 93 -7.71 -11.69 3.40
N SER A 94 -6.93 -12.17 2.44
CA SER A 94 -6.24 -13.47 2.48
C SER A 94 -4.78 -13.39 2.01
N ASP A 95 -4.25 -12.18 1.86
CA ASP A 95 -2.90 -11.89 1.36
C ASP A 95 -1.79 -12.10 2.41
N GLY A 96 -2.15 -12.34 3.67
CA GLY A 96 -1.20 -12.53 4.77
C GLY A 96 -0.48 -11.26 5.22
N GLY A 97 -1.08 -10.09 5.01
CA GLY A 97 -0.51 -8.79 5.38
C GLY A 97 0.53 -8.25 4.40
N ARG A 98 0.75 -8.92 3.27
CA ARG A 98 1.72 -8.51 2.24
C ARG A 98 1.37 -7.15 1.63
N PHE A 99 0.09 -6.93 1.36
CA PHE A 99 -0.34 -5.64 0.82
C PHE A 99 -0.29 -4.56 1.90
N ASP A 100 -0.51 -4.90 3.17
CA ASP A 100 -0.43 -3.92 4.26
C ASP A 100 1.00 -3.40 4.47
N ASP A 101 1.99 -4.29 4.43
CA ASP A 101 3.41 -3.95 4.46
C ASP A 101 3.80 -3.06 3.27
N LEU A 102 3.44 -3.48 2.05
CA LEU A 102 3.68 -2.70 0.83
C LEU A 102 3.04 -1.31 0.89
N PHE A 103 1.79 -1.25 1.34
CA PHE A 103 1.02 -0.02 1.45
C PHE A 103 1.64 0.95 2.46
N ALA A 104 2.00 0.47 3.65
CA ALA A 104 2.67 1.28 4.67
C ALA A 104 4.01 1.83 4.14
N LYS A 105 4.84 0.97 3.52
CA LYS A 105 6.10 1.37 2.89
C LYS A 105 5.91 2.42 1.80
N ALA A 106 4.93 2.25 0.93
CA ALA A 106 4.66 3.20 -0.16
C ALA A 106 4.21 4.57 0.34
N VAL A 107 3.30 4.63 1.32
CA VAL A 107 2.83 5.90 1.89
C VAL A 107 3.95 6.62 2.62
N VAL A 108 4.74 5.91 3.44
CA VAL A 108 5.87 6.51 4.17
C VAL A 108 6.98 6.94 3.22
N HIS A 109 7.25 6.18 2.16
CA HIS A 109 8.24 6.54 1.13
C HIS A 109 7.85 7.83 0.42
N HIS A 110 6.59 7.93 -0.03
CA HIS A 110 6.06 9.15 -0.60
C HIS A 110 6.17 10.31 0.39
N ALA A 111 5.75 10.09 1.64
CA ALA A 111 5.71 11.15 2.63
C ALA A 111 7.10 11.71 2.95
N ALA A 112 8.07 10.83 3.17
CA ALA A 112 9.45 11.20 3.44
C ALA A 112 10.06 11.92 2.22
N SER A 113 9.90 11.38 1.01
CA SER A 113 10.42 11.99 -0.22
C SER A 113 9.80 13.36 -0.52
N ALA A 114 8.48 13.49 -0.41
CA ALA A 114 7.76 14.75 -0.61
C ALA A 114 8.15 15.81 0.43
N SER A 115 8.61 15.38 1.60
CA SER A 115 9.13 16.25 2.65
C SER A 115 10.61 16.61 2.48
N GLY A 116 11.26 16.14 1.40
CA GLY A 116 12.68 16.37 1.14
C GLY A 116 13.63 15.54 2.02
N LEU A 117 13.11 14.53 2.73
CA LEU A 117 13.94 13.63 3.53
C LEU A 117 14.61 12.60 2.61
N PRO A 118 15.84 12.15 2.94
CA PRO A 118 16.51 11.11 2.19
C PRO A 118 15.72 9.81 2.31
N VAL A 119 15.41 9.21 1.17
CA VAL A 119 14.77 7.89 1.09
C VAL A 119 15.61 6.98 0.22
N PRO A 120 15.65 5.66 0.50
CA PRO A 120 16.28 4.73 -0.41
C PRO A 120 15.51 4.67 -1.74
N PRO A 121 16.16 4.14 -2.80
CA PRO A 121 15.49 3.79 -4.05
C PRO A 121 14.22 2.96 -3.78
N ARG A 122 13.17 3.16 -4.59
CA ARG A 122 11.84 2.58 -4.31
C ARG A 122 11.86 1.05 -4.32
N ASP A 123 12.69 0.43 -5.16
CA ASP A 123 12.87 -1.02 -5.24
C ASP A 123 13.45 -1.61 -3.95
N VAL A 124 14.33 -0.87 -3.29
CA VAL A 124 14.85 -1.21 -1.95
C VAL A 124 13.79 -0.94 -0.88
N ALA A 125 13.18 0.25 -0.90
CA ALA A 125 12.25 0.69 0.13
C ALA A 125 10.99 -0.19 0.24
N LEU A 126 10.47 -0.64 -0.91
CA LEU A 126 9.24 -1.43 -1.03
C LEU A 126 9.51 -2.94 -0.99
N SER A 127 10.76 -3.37 -0.87
CA SER A 127 11.10 -4.78 -0.78
C SER A 127 10.50 -5.42 0.48
N PRO A 128 9.92 -6.63 0.40
CA PRO A 128 9.37 -7.32 1.57
C PRO A 128 10.44 -7.63 2.63
N GLU A 129 11.69 -7.83 2.22
CA GLU A 129 12.82 -8.16 3.11
C GLU A 129 13.34 -6.95 3.90
N VAL A 130 12.99 -5.74 3.46
CA VAL A 130 13.48 -4.50 4.08
C VAL A 130 12.44 -4.02 5.08
N ALA A 131 12.77 -4.06 6.37
CA ALA A 131 11.91 -3.50 7.41
C ALA A 131 11.74 -2.00 7.21
N ILE A 132 10.52 -1.48 7.33
CA ILE A 132 10.24 -0.06 7.15
C ILE A 132 11.02 0.81 8.15
N GLU A 133 11.21 0.33 9.37
CA GLU A 133 11.96 1.00 10.45
C GLU A 133 13.44 1.19 10.12
N SER A 134 13.99 0.43 9.17
CA SER A 134 15.40 0.53 8.79
C SER A 134 15.72 1.80 7.99
N TRP A 135 14.72 2.42 7.36
CA TRP A 135 14.90 3.61 6.53
C TRP A 135 13.86 4.71 6.78
N ALA A 136 12.69 4.37 7.32
CA ALA A 136 11.64 5.34 7.56
C ALA A 136 12.07 6.36 8.63
N PRO A 137 11.63 7.63 8.51
CA PRO A 137 11.80 8.59 9.58
C PRO A 137 11.13 8.07 10.86
N THR A 138 11.92 7.86 11.91
CA THR A 138 11.43 7.36 13.21
C THR A 138 10.71 8.43 14.03
N LYS A 139 10.76 9.69 13.58
CA LYS A 139 10.06 10.84 14.15
C LYS A 139 9.49 11.68 13.03
N ALA A 140 8.34 12.30 13.27
CA ALA A 140 7.72 13.31 12.39
C ALA A 140 8.60 14.57 12.16
N VAL A 141 9.76 14.66 12.80
CA VAL A 141 10.68 15.80 12.69
C VAL A 141 11.22 15.86 11.27
N GLY A 142 10.80 16.88 10.52
CA GLY A 142 11.19 17.08 9.12
C GLY A 142 10.20 16.53 8.10
N VAL A 143 9.09 15.90 8.51
CA VAL A 143 7.99 15.58 7.60
C VAL A 143 7.11 16.81 7.40
N ASN A 144 6.78 17.14 6.16
CA ASN A 144 5.99 18.29 5.79
C ASN A 144 4.56 18.16 6.34
N ILE A 145 4.08 19.20 7.03
CA ILE A 145 2.76 19.24 7.66
C ILE A 145 1.64 18.98 6.64
N GLU A 146 1.73 19.53 5.42
CA GLU A 146 0.71 19.33 4.38
C GLU A 146 0.59 17.84 3.98
N VAL A 147 1.72 17.14 3.95
CA VAL A 147 1.78 15.70 3.67
C VAL A 147 1.13 14.92 4.81
N LEU A 148 1.41 15.29 6.06
CA LEU A 148 0.80 14.68 7.24
C LEU A 148 -0.71 14.91 7.27
N GLU A 149 -1.17 16.12 6.97
CA GLU A 149 -2.58 16.47 6.88
C GLU A 149 -3.29 15.71 5.77
N TRP A 150 -2.65 15.54 4.62
CA TRP A 150 -3.15 14.71 3.53
C TRP A 150 -3.31 13.24 3.97
N ILE A 151 -2.29 12.64 4.59
CA ILE A 151 -2.38 11.27 5.11
C ILE A 151 -3.53 11.16 6.12
N ALA A 152 -3.62 12.09 7.07
CA ALA A 152 -4.69 12.12 8.06
C ALA A 152 -6.08 12.30 7.43
N SER A 153 -6.20 13.03 6.32
CA SER A 153 -7.43 13.17 5.54
C SER A 153 -7.83 11.85 4.88
N GLN A 154 -6.89 11.17 4.22
CA GLN A 154 -7.12 9.85 3.61
C GLN A 154 -7.57 8.82 4.66
N MET A 155 -6.93 8.82 5.84
CA MET A 155 -7.28 7.92 6.95
C MET A 155 -8.69 8.17 7.50
N ARG A 156 -9.08 9.44 7.65
CA ARG A 156 -10.42 9.84 8.14
C ARG A 156 -11.52 9.48 7.14
N ALA A 157 -11.28 9.71 5.85
CA ALA A 157 -12.28 9.48 4.82
C ALA A 157 -12.55 7.98 4.56
N LYS A 158 -11.52 7.12 4.67
CA LYS A 158 -11.56 5.76 4.10
C LYS A 158 -11.68 4.60 5.09
N ARG A 159 -11.93 4.87 6.40
CA ARG A 159 -11.99 3.87 7.48
C ARG A 159 -10.90 2.79 7.33
N VAL A 160 -9.63 3.21 7.39
CA VAL A 160 -8.50 2.26 7.40
C VAL A 160 -8.59 1.42 8.67
N SER A 161 -8.90 0.14 8.55
CA SER A 161 -9.23 -0.75 9.69
C SER A 161 -8.02 -1.47 10.31
N ASN A 162 -6.82 -1.31 9.77
CA ASN A 162 -5.65 -2.06 10.23
C ASN A 162 -4.83 -1.30 11.28
N ALA A 163 -4.89 -1.75 12.53
CA ALA A 163 -4.26 -1.13 13.70
C ALA A 163 -2.72 -0.97 13.58
N THR A 164 -2.04 -1.89 12.88
CA THR A 164 -0.58 -1.84 12.69
C THR A 164 -0.19 -0.71 11.75
N ILE A 165 -0.93 -0.54 10.65
CA ILE A 165 -0.75 0.57 9.71
C ILE A 165 -1.07 1.89 10.41
N MET A 166 -2.13 1.92 11.22
CA MET A 166 -2.49 3.10 12.03
C MET A 166 -1.38 3.46 13.01
N THR A 167 -0.72 2.47 13.63
CA THR A 167 0.37 2.70 14.60
C THR A 167 1.61 3.26 13.90
N LEU A 168 1.96 2.74 12.73
CA LEU A 168 3.12 3.18 11.98
C LEU A 168 2.91 4.58 11.37
N LEU A 169 1.72 4.83 10.79
CA LEU A 169 1.35 6.16 10.31
C LEU A 169 1.20 7.15 11.47
N ALA A 170 0.66 6.75 12.63
CA ALA A 170 0.60 7.60 13.82
C ALA A 170 1.99 7.98 14.35
N ALA A 171 2.98 7.09 14.22
CA ALA A 171 4.36 7.39 14.58
C ALA A 171 5.00 8.43 13.64
N VAL A 172 4.67 8.38 12.35
CA VAL A 172 5.16 9.33 11.32
C VAL A 172 4.42 10.66 11.34
N VAL A 173 3.11 10.64 11.59
CA VAL A 173 2.21 11.80 11.65
C VAL A 173 2.30 12.53 13.01
N GLY A 174 2.89 11.86 14.01
CA GLY A 174 2.85 12.29 15.40
C GLY A 174 1.47 12.04 16.01
N ALA A 175 1.43 11.47 17.20
CA ALA A 175 0.22 11.10 17.93
C ALA A 175 -0.79 12.26 18.21
N ALA A 176 -0.48 13.49 17.77
CA ALA A 176 -1.23 14.70 18.06
C ALA A 176 -2.28 15.09 16.99
N THR A 177 -2.32 14.48 15.80
CA THR A 177 -3.31 14.85 14.75
C THR A 177 -4.33 13.77 14.43
N LEU A 178 -4.24 12.59 15.07
CA LEU A 178 -5.32 11.62 15.08
C LEU A 178 -6.32 12.00 16.18
N PRO A 179 -7.61 12.23 15.87
CA PRO A 179 -8.61 12.19 16.91
C PRO A 179 -8.60 10.76 17.46
N LEU A 180 -8.24 10.61 18.74
CA LEU A 180 -8.48 9.42 19.56
C LEU A 180 -10.00 9.22 19.71
N ALA A 181 -10.68 8.96 18.60
CA ALA A 181 -12.09 8.62 18.58
C ALA A 181 -12.19 7.09 18.52
N GLN A 182 -12.36 6.53 19.73
CA GLN A 182 -12.92 5.20 20.00
C GLN A 182 -12.07 4.01 19.57
N LEU A 183 -11.09 3.67 20.41
CA LEU A 183 -10.87 2.25 20.70
C LEU A 183 -12.20 1.69 21.25
N PRO A 184 -12.78 0.62 20.68
CA PRO A 184 -13.87 -0.07 21.36
C PRO A 184 -13.33 -0.55 22.71
N ASN A 185 -13.97 -0.10 23.78
CA ASN A 185 -13.72 -0.56 25.14
C ASN A 185 -13.80 -2.10 25.18
N VAL A 186 -12.64 -2.75 25.15
CA VAL A 186 -12.49 -4.16 25.54
C VAL A 186 -11.93 -4.20 26.96
N PHE A 187 -12.72 -3.66 27.88
CA PHE A 187 -12.62 -3.98 29.31
C PHE A 187 -14.03 -4.09 29.85
N ASP A 188 -14.69 -5.19 29.51
CA ASP A 188 -15.73 -5.76 30.34
C ASP A 188 -15.32 -7.21 30.66
N ILE A 189 -14.45 -7.33 31.67
CA ILE A 189 -14.18 -8.57 32.39
C ILE A 189 -14.17 -8.18 33.87
N GLY A 190 -15.29 -8.48 34.53
CA GLY A 190 -15.33 -8.76 35.98
C GLY A 190 -15.83 -7.63 36.86
N MET A 191 -17.14 -7.62 37.13
CA MET A 191 -17.75 -7.87 38.46
C MET A 191 -19.26 -7.80 38.36
#